data_AF-A0A562KBG8-F1
#
_entry.id   AF-A0A562KBG8-F1
#
_cell.length_a   1.000
_cell.length_b   1.000
_cell.length_c   1.000
_cell.angle_alpha   90.00
_cell.angle_beta   90.00
_cell.angle_gamma   90.00
#
_symmetry.space_group_name_H-M   'P 1'
#
loop_
_entity.id
_entity.type
_entity.pdbx_description
1 polymer ?
#
loop_
_entity_poly.entity_id
_entity_poly.type
_entity_poly.pdbx_seq_one_letter_code
_entity_poly.pdbx_strand_id
1 'polypeptide(L)'
;LTKDRDAMLAFYEFPAEHWDHLRTTNPIESVFATVRHRTVRTKGSLSSTTAKLMVFKLLCAASKTWRRLKGTNQLPKVSAGVRFENGIEVIQVPENHAA
;
A
#
# COMPACT_ATOMS: atom_id res chain seq x y z
N LEU A 1 21.01 -13.88 2.58
CA LEU A 1 19.66 -13.69 1.99
C LEU A 1 18.61 -14.63 2.60
N THR A 2 18.97 -15.83 3.08
CA THR A 2 18.03 -16.80 3.65
C THR A 2 17.30 -16.33 4.90
N LYS A 3 17.87 -15.38 5.66
CA LYS A 3 17.32 -14.90 6.94
C LYS A 3 16.00 -14.13 6.77
N ASP A 4 15.83 -13.40 5.68
CA ASP A 4 14.67 -12.52 5.45
C ASP A 4 13.69 -13.08 4.42
N ARG A 5 13.83 -14.37 4.06
CA ARG A 5 13.07 -15.01 2.99
C ARG A 5 11.56 -14.88 3.20
N ASP A 6 11.09 -15.15 4.41
CA ASP A 6 9.65 -15.13 4.71
C ASP A 6 9.08 -13.72 4.57
N ALA A 7 9.80 -12.71 5.07
CA ALA A 7 9.42 -11.31 4.91
C ALA A 7 9.41 -10.86 3.44
N MET A 8 10.36 -11.32 2.63
CA MET A 8 10.43 -11.00 1.20
C MET A 8 9.33 -11.69 0.38
N LEU A 9 8.78 -12.81 0.87
CA LEU A 9 7.76 -13.60 0.18
C LEU A 9 6.33 -13.37 0.71
N ALA A 10 6.17 -12.62 1.81
CA ALA A 10 4.86 -12.33 2.41
C ALA A 10 3.85 -11.70 1.43
N PHE A 11 4.30 -11.06 0.34
CA PHE A 11 3.39 -10.49 -0.66
C PHE A 11 2.56 -11.56 -1.42
N TYR A 12 2.98 -12.83 -1.42
CA TYR A 12 2.21 -13.93 -2.01
C TYR A 12 0.92 -14.27 -1.24
N GLU A 13 0.82 -13.81 0.01
CA GLU A 13 -0.38 -13.93 0.85
C GLU A 13 -1.44 -12.85 0.54
N PHE A 14 -1.17 -12.00 -0.45
CA PHE A 14 -2.08 -10.96 -0.94
C PHE A 14 -2.54 -11.26 -2.37
N PRO A 15 -3.69 -10.72 -2.82
CA PRO A 15 -4.19 -10.91 -4.17
C PRO A 15 -3.13 -10.63 -5.24
N ALA A 16 -3.09 -11.46 -6.29
CA ALA A 16 -2.11 -11.32 -7.37
C ALA A 16 -2.12 -9.93 -8.02
N GLU A 17 -3.30 -9.31 -8.07
CA GLU A 17 -3.52 -7.95 -8.59
C GLU A 17 -2.71 -6.87 -7.83
N HIS A 18 -2.37 -7.11 -6.56
CA HIS A 18 -1.66 -6.15 -5.71
C HIS A 18 -0.13 -6.27 -5.80
N TRP A 19 0.40 -7.36 -6.34
CA TRP A 19 1.84 -7.66 -6.31
C TRP A 19 2.71 -6.59 -6.96
N ASP A 20 2.25 -5.96 -8.05
CA ASP A 20 2.99 -4.86 -8.68
C ASP A 20 3.21 -3.67 -7.75
N HIS A 21 2.26 -3.43 -6.84
CA HIS A 21 2.37 -2.38 -5.84
C HIS A 21 3.21 -2.83 -4.63
N LEU A 22 3.04 -4.08 -4.18
CA LEU A 22 3.73 -4.60 -2.99
C LEU A 22 5.22 -4.91 -3.23
N ARG A 23 5.61 -5.24 -4.46
CA ARG A 23 7.01 -5.56 -4.80
C ARG A 23 7.91 -4.34 -4.95
N THR A 24 7.37 -3.11 -4.84
CA THR A 24 8.14 -1.88 -5.02
C THR A 24 7.80 -0.85 -3.95
N THR A 25 8.72 0.08 -3.68
CA THR A 25 8.46 1.23 -2.79
C THR A 25 7.83 2.42 -3.54
N ASN A 26 7.65 2.32 -4.85
CA ASN A 26 7.11 3.38 -5.70
C ASN A 26 5.74 3.92 -5.23
N PRO A 27 4.78 3.10 -4.75
CA PRO A 27 3.52 3.61 -4.23
C PRO A 27 3.68 4.54 -3.02
N ILE A 28 4.79 4.43 -2.30
CA ILE A 28 5.17 5.34 -1.21
C ILE A 28 5.95 6.52 -1.81
N GLU A 29 7.05 6.26 -2.48
CA GLU A 29 7.97 7.30 -2.97
C GLU A 29 7.32 8.27 -3.96
N SER A 30 6.61 7.76 -4.96
CA SER A 30 5.95 8.57 -5.99
C SER A 30 4.84 9.46 -5.43
N VAL A 31 4.15 8.99 -4.38
CA VAL A 31 3.06 9.71 -3.73
C VAL A 31 3.60 10.92 -2.95
N PHE A 32 4.74 10.76 -2.27
CA PHE A 32 5.35 11.82 -1.46
C PHE A 32 6.30 12.74 -2.24
N ALA A 33 6.72 12.36 -3.46
CA ALA A 33 7.65 13.12 -4.28
C ALA A 33 7.27 14.61 -4.43
N THR A 34 6.00 14.90 -4.78
CA THR A 34 5.51 16.27 -4.95
C THR A 34 5.52 17.07 -3.65
N VAL A 35 5.18 16.44 -2.53
CA VAL A 35 5.19 17.08 -1.20
C VAL A 35 6.62 17.41 -0.82
N ARG A 36 7.56 16.47 -0.98
CA ARG A 36 8.99 16.67 -0.71
C ARG A 36 9.57 17.80 -1.55
N HIS A 37 9.25 17.86 -2.83
CA HIS A 37 9.73 18.92 -3.72
C HIS A 37 9.28 20.31 -3.23
N ARG A 38 8.05 20.44 -2.74
CA ARG A 38 7.49 21.69 -2.22
C ARG A 38 8.05 22.06 -0.84
N THR A 39 8.29 21.08 0.03
CA THR A 39 8.77 21.32 1.40
C THR A 39 10.27 21.62 1.47
N VAL A 40 11.09 21.07 0.56
CA VAL A 40 12.52 21.40 0.47
C VAL A 40 12.73 22.89 0.19
N ARG A 41 11.86 23.49 -0.65
CA ARG A 41 11.93 24.92 -1.01
C ARG A 41 11.58 25.88 0.13
N THR A 42 10.79 25.44 1.10
CA THR A 42 10.35 26.25 2.27
C THR A 42 11.01 25.81 3.58
N LYS A 43 12.08 25.01 3.48
CA LYS A 43 12.83 24.54 4.65
C LYS A 43 13.45 25.73 5.37
N GLY A 44 13.17 25.85 6.68
CA GLY A 44 13.72 26.91 7.54
C GLY A 44 12.97 28.25 7.48
N SER A 45 12.00 28.43 6.59
CA SER A 45 11.23 29.69 6.47
C SER A 45 9.91 29.70 7.25
N LEU A 46 9.54 28.60 7.90
CA LEU A 46 8.24 28.41 8.53
C LEU A 46 8.39 27.98 9.99
N SER A 47 7.46 28.43 10.84
CA SER A 47 7.27 27.84 12.17
C SER A 47 6.87 26.36 12.06
N SER A 48 7.10 25.57 13.12
CA SER A 48 6.73 24.14 13.15
C SER A 48 5.24 23.93 12.86
N THR A 49 4.37 24.76 13.44
CA THR A 49 2.91 24.69 13.24
C THR A 49 2.54 24.98 11.79
N THR A 50 3.10 26.05 11.21
CA THR A 50 2.83 26.42 9.81
C THR A 50 3.35 25.36 8.84
N ALA A 51 4.52 24.78 9.11
CA ALA A 51 5.10 23.70 8.31
C ALA A 51 4.20 22.46 8.30
N LYS A 52 3.67 22.03 9.45
CA LYS A 52 2.72 20.90 9.55
C LYS A 52 1.44 21.17 8.73
N LEU A 53 0.86 22.36 8.86
CA LEU A 53 -0.34 22.74 8.10
C LEU A 53 -0.08 22.78 6.59
N MET A 54 1.07 23.30 6.18
CA MET A 54 1.48 23.32 4.77
C MET A 54 1.63 21.90 4.22
N VAL A 55 2.32 21.01 4.93
CA VAL A 55 2.48 19.59 4.55
C VAL A 55 1.12 18.91 4.42
N PHE A 56 0.22 19.11 5.39
CA PHE A 56 -1.13 18.56 5.34
C PHE A 56 -1.91 19.03 4.09
N LYS A 57 -1.90 20.33 3.80
CA LYS A 57 -2.58 20.87 2.60
C LYS A 57 -1.96 20.36 1.30
N LEU A 58 -0.63 20.20 1.23
CA LEU A 58 0.06 19.61 0.09
C LEU A 58 -0.35 18.15 -0.13
N LEU A 59 -0.48 17.36 0.95
CA LEU A 59 -0.95 15.98 0.89
C LEU A 59 -2.39 15.89 0.40
N CYS A 60 -3.30 16.72 0.93
CA CYS A 60 -4.69 16.75 0.46
C CYS A 60 -4.84 17.17 -1.01
N ALA A 61 -3.93 18.02 -1.51
CA ALA A 61 -3.93 18.42 -2.91
C ALA A 61 -3.39 17.30 -3.82
N ALA A 62 -2.28 16.68 -3.42
CA ALA A 62 -1.65 15.60 -4.18
C ALA A 62 -2.51 14.32 -4.21
N SER A 63 -3.24 14.01 -3.13
CA SER A 63 -4.04 12.78 -3.03
C SER A 63 -5.12 12.65 -4.10
N LYS A 64 -5.55 13.77 -4.67
CA LYS A 64 -6.55 13.80 -5.75
C LYS A 64 -6.03 13.19 -7.06
N THR A 65 -4.71 13.19 -7.28
CA THR A 65 -4.09 12.73 -8.53
C THR A 65 -3.36 11.41 -8.39
N TRP A 66 -3.35 10.80 -7.20
CA TRP A 66 -2.66 9.53 -7.00
C TRP A 66 -3.28 8.39 -7.79
N ARG A 67 -2.42 7.54 -8.34
CA ARG A 67 -2.81 6.31 -9.02
C ARG A 67 -3.56 5.42 -8.04
N ARG A 68 -4.72 4.92 -8.47
CA ARG A 68 -5.50 3.94 -7.70
C ARG A 68 -4.77 2.59 -7.65
N LEU A 69 -4.97 1.86 -6.56
CA LEU A 69 -4.45 0.49 -6.41
C LEU A 69 -5.05 -0.39 -7.51
N LYS A 70 -4.25 -1.24 -8.15
CA LYS A 70 -4.79 -2.32 -9.00
C LYS A 70 -5.60 -3.29 -8.13
N GLY A 71 -6.73 -3.78 -8.62
CA GLY A 71 -7.56 -4.72 -7.85
C GLY A 71 -8.20 -4.12 -6.59
N THR A 72 -8.70 -2.90 -6.65
CA THR A 72 -9.43 -2.25 -5.54
C THR A 72 -10.62 -3.07 -5.04
N ASN A 73 -11.25 -3.85 -5.92
CA ASN A 73 -12.31 -4.81 -5.60
C ASN A 73 -11.89 -5.90 -4.60
N GLN A 74 -10.60 -6.20 -4.47
CA GLN A 74 -10.10 -7.18 -3.50
C GLN A 74 -9.88 -6.57 -2.09
N LEU A 75 -9.86 -5.24 -1.95
CA LEU A 75 -9.62 -4.57 -0.66
C LEU A 75 -10.60 -4.99 0.44
N PRO A 76 -11.91 -5.16 0.20
CA PRO A 76 -12.83 -5.66 1.22
C PRO A 76 -12.44 -7.05 1.72
N LYS A 77 -11.98 -7.94 0.84
CA LYS A 77 -11.55 -9.30 1.22
C LYS A 77 -10.29 -9.29 2.06
N VAL A 78 -9.31 -8.47 1.66
CA VAL A 78 -8.07 -8.26 2.43
C VAL A 78 -8.41 -7.68 3.82
N SER A 79 -9.31 -6.70 3.88
CA SER A 79 -9.76 -6.10 5.15
C SER A 79 -10.54 -7.08 6.04
N ALA A 80 -11.25 -8.04 5.44
CA ALA A 80 -11.97 -9.09 6.16
C ALA A 80 -11.06 -10.25 6.62
N GLY A 81 -9.76 -10.22 6.27
CA GLY A 81 -8.80 -11.26 6.64
C GLY A 81 -8.94 -12.55 5.83
N VAL A 82 -9.52 -12.48 4.62
CA VAL A 82 -9.55 -13.62 3.69
C VAL A 82 -8.13 -14.07 3.37
N ARG A 83 -7.89 -15.39 3.43
CA ARG A 83 -6.58 -15.96 3.12
C ARG A 83 -6.39 -16.09 1.61
N PHE A 84 -5.23 -15.66 1.13
CA PHE A 84 -4.77 -15.89 -0.22
C PHE A 84 -3.54 -16.77 -0.19
N GLU A 85 -3.45 -17.69 -1.13
CA GLU A 85 -2.27 -18.51 -1.34
C GLU A 85 -1.79 -18.29 -2.78
N ASN A 86 -0.56 -17.80 -2.92
CA ASN A 86 -0.01 -17.40 -4.21
C ASN A 86 -0.95 -16.47 -5.00
N GLY A 87 -1.61 -15.56 -4.28
CA GLY A 87 -2.49 -14.54 -4.85
C GLY A 87 -3.86 -15.03 -5.30
N ILE A 88 -4.22 -16.28 -4.99
CA ILE A 88 -5.54 -16.87 -5.23
C ILE A 88 -6.25 -17.03 -3.89
N GLU A 89 -7.53 -16.65 -3.85
CA GLU A 89 -8.36 -16.80 -2.66
C GLU A 89 -8.56 -18.28 -2.32
N VAL A 90 -8.31 -18.64 -1.05
CA VAL A 90 -8.52 -20.00 -0.55
C VAL A 90 -9.98 -20.15 -0.14
N ILE A 91 -10.79 -20.76 -0.99
CA ILE A 91 -12.18 -21.12 -0.68
C ILE A 91 -12.14 -22.41 0.15
N GLN A 92 -12.47 -22.34 1.44
CA GLN A 92 -12.63 -23.54 2.23
C GLN A 92 -13.89 -24.29 1.77
N VAL A 93 -13.71 -25.32 0.95
CA VAL A 93 -14.77 -26.30 0.66
C VAL A 93 -14.91 -27.16 1.92
N PRO A 94 -16.08 -27.24 2.56
CA PRO A 94 -16.26 -28.17 3.66
C PRO A 94 -16.06 -29.60 3.16
N GLU A 95 -15.19 -30.35 3.83
CA GLU A 95 -14.96 -31.77 3.54
C GLU A 95 -16.28 -32.52 3.74
N ASN A 96 -16.94 -32.89 2.64
CA ASN A 96 -17.98 -33.91 2.66
C ASN A 96 -17.32 -35.23 3.04
N HIS A 97 -17.21 -35.49 4.34
CA HIS A 97 -16.99 -36.84 4.87
C HIS A 97 -18.24 -37.66 4.53
N ALA A 98 -18.25 -38.28 3.36
CA ALA A 98 -19.17 -39.36 3.05
C ALA A 98 -18.83 -40.52 3.99
N ALA A 99 -19.71 -40.75 4.96
CA ALA A 99 -19.70 -41.92 5.83
C ALA A 99 -20.22 -43.16 5.08
#